data_AF-A0A955SQD5-F1
#
_entry.id   AF-A0A955SQD5-F1
#
_cell.length_a   1.000
_cell.length_b   1.000
_cell.length_c   1.000
_cell.angle_alpha   90.00
_cell.angle_beta   90.00
_cell.angle_gamma   90.00
#
_symmetry.space_group_name_H-M   'P 1'
#
loop_
_entity.id
_entity.type
_entity.pdbx_description
1 polymer ?
#
loop_
_entity_poly.entity_id
_entity_poly.type
_entity_poly.pdbx_seq_one_letter_code
_entity_poly.pdbx_strand_id
1 'polypeptide(L)'
;PEVWTAVSAWVPISDIERWHRECIEHGERYDQDIRDSVGGNPLNSQEARDECHKRSPITYLSAAKGLPLDINAGIHDGHTGSVPVGQTLRAFNEVAEPKDQISEKWIEKVERTEKIPEGSEFEGEDPLYGDKKVLFRKESGKARVTLFEGGHEIIYDAALKWLEGQIHRAD
;
A
#
# COMPACT_ATOMS: atom_id res chain seq x y z
N PRO A 1 -5.69 17.05 -1.72
CA PRO A 1 -6.37 15.98 -2.53
C PRO A 1 -7.39 16.52 -3.55
N GLU A 2 -7.60 17.84 -3.57
CA GLU A 2 -8.73 18.53 -4.20
C GLU A 2 -8.64 18.61 -5.73
N VAL A 3 -7.45 18.34 -6.29
CA VAL A 3 -7.18 18.42 -7.74
C VAL A 3 -7.36 17.09 -8.46
N TRP A 4 -7.59 15.99 -7.72
CA TRP A 4 -7.69 14.65 -8.28
C TRP A 4 -9.13 14.14 -8.20
N THR A 5 -9.60 13.51 -9.28
CA THR A 5 -10.89 12.78 -9.29
C THR A 5 -10.78 11.42 -8.60
N ALA A 6 -9.62 10.76 -8.75
CA ALA A 6 -9.31 9.45 -8.18
C ALA A 6 -7.81 9.17 -8.27
N VAL A 7 -7.33 8.16 -7.54
CA VAL A 7 -5.94 7.68 -7.60
C VAL A 7 -5.90 6.15 -7.64
N SER A 8 -5.07 5.59 -8.51
CA SER A 8 -4.71 4.17 -8.50
C SER A 8 -3.22 4.05 -8.12
N ALA A 9 -2.93 3.41 -6.99
CA ALA A 9 -1.60 3.23 -6.42
C ALA A 9 -1.22 1.74 -6.43
N TRP A 10 0.00 1.44 -6.83
CA TRP A 10 0.49 0.07 -7.02
C TRP A 10 1.83 -0.10 -6.32
N VAL A 11 1.94 -1.15 -5.52
CA VAL A 11 3.10 -1.48 -4.67
C VAL A 11 3.69 -0.25 -3.94
N PRO A 12 2.85 0.59 -3.29
CA PRO A 12 3.30 1.86 -2.74
C PRO A 12 4.20 1.69 -1.51
N ILE A 13 5.20 2.56 -1.40
CA ILE A 13 5.89 2.86 -0.15
C ILE A 13 5.12 4.01 0.52
N SER A 14 4.53 3.76 1.69
CA SER A 14 3.64 4.71 2.37
C SER A 14 4.27 5.34 3.62
N ASP A 15 5.17 4.61 4.27
CA ASP A 15 5.85 4.97 5.52
C ASP A 15 7.35 4.74 5.34
N ILE A 16 8.09 5.83 5.14
CA ILE A 16 9.54 5.81 4.87
C ILE A 16 10.32 5.38 6.10
N GLU A 17 9.89 5.76 7.31
CA GLU A 17 10.59 5.37 8.54
C GLU A 17 10.44 3.86 8.79
N ARG A 18 9.26 3.31 8.55
CA ARG A 18 9.04 1.87 8.59
C ARG A 18 9.80 1.15 7.48
N TRP A 19 9.74 1.66 6.25
CA TRP A 19 10.45 1.04 5.13
C TRP A 19 11.96 1.00 5.37
N HIS A 20 12.52 2.03 6.01
CA HIS A 20 13.92 2.03 6.45
C HIS A 20 14.27 0.85 7.36
N ARG A 21 13.43 0.55 8.36
CA ARG A 21 13.61 -0.61 9.23
C ARG A 21 13.48 -1.93 8.48
N GLU A 22 12.47 -2.04 7.63
CA GLU A 22 12.22 -3.23 6.79
C GLU A 22 13.41 -3.50 5.86
N CYS A 23 13.99 -2.46 5.23
CA CYS A 23 15.18 -2.59 4.42
C CYS A 23 16.39 -3.08 5.23
N ILE A 24 16.58 -2.60 6.46
CA ILE A 24 17.66 -3.10 7.33
C ILE A 24 17.45 -4.58 7.67
N GLU A 25 16.23 -4.95 8.06
CA GLU A 25 15.88 -6.33 8.44
C GLU A 25 16.09 -7.31 7.29
N HIS A 26 15.81 -6.89 6.06
CA HIS A 26 15.97 -7.70 4.85
C HIS A 26 17.36 -7.58 4.20
N GLY A 27 18.22 -6.68 4.69
CA GLY A 27 19.55 -6.46 4.11
C GLY A 27 19.52 -5.76 2.74
N GLU A 28 18.50 -4.96 2.48
CA GLU A 28 18.28 -4.23 1.24
C GLU A 28 19.05 -2.91 1.19
N ARG A 29 19.63 -2.58 0.03
CA ARG A 29 20.45 -1.36 -0.15
C ARG A 29 19.70 -0.04 0.08
N TYR A 30 18.36 -0.08 -0.02
CA TYR A 30 17.53 1.12 0.08
C TYR A 30 17.58 1.76 1.47
N ASP A 31 18.05 1.03 2.50
CA ASP A 31 18.27 1.64 3.81
C ASP A 31 19.26 2.81 3.73
N GLN A 32 20.30 2.70 2.91
CA GLN A 32 21.28 3.76 2.70
C GLN A 32 20.71 4.90 1.85
N ASP A 33 19.97 4.58 0.78
CA ASP A 33 19.32 5.59 -0.07
C ASP A 33 18.34 6.45 0.75
N ILE A 34 17.60 5.84 1.68
CA ILE A 34 16.72 6.57 2.60
C ILE A 34 17.53 7.50 3.50
N ARG A 35 18.63 7.02 4.10
CA ARG A 35 19.50 7.84 4.96
C ARG A 35 20.01 9.07 4.23
N ASP A 36 20.46 8.90 2.99
CA ASP A 36 20.97 9.99 2.16
C ASP A 36 19.84 10.98 1.81
N SER A 37 18.63 10.49 1.55
CA SER A 37 17.45 11.30 1.23
C SER A 37 16.94 12.15 2.39
N VAL A 38 17.01 11.63 3.62
CA VAL A 38 16.48 12.28 4.83
C VAL A 38 17.57 12.95 5.68
N GLY A 39 18.83 12.90 5.23
CA GLY A 39 19.95 13.64 5.82
C GLY A 39 20.58 12.97 7.05
N GLY A 40 20.38 11.68 7.25
CA GLY A 40 20.93 10.93 8.39
C GLY A 40 20.23 9.61 8.64
N ASN A 41 20.62 8.89 9.70
CA ASN A 41 19.97 7.63 10.08
C ASN A 41 18.73 7.88 10.96
N PRO A 42 17.50 7.57 10.49
CA PRO A 42 16.28 7.76 11.27
C PRO A 42 16.28 7.02 12.61
N LEU A 43 17.06 5.93 12.76
CA LEU A 43 17.15 5.22 14.03
C LEU A 43 17.87 6.02 15.12
N ASN A 44 18.69 7.02 14.77
CA ASN A 44 19.51 7.76 15.74
C ASN A 44 19.48 9.30 15.61
N SER A 45 18.84 9.86 14.58
CA SER A 45 18.63 11.32 14.41
C SER A 45 17.14 11.66 14.40
N GLN A 46 16.74 12.62 15.23
CA GLN A 46 15.36 13.11 15.25
C GLN A 46 15.04 13.89 13.97
N GLU A 47 15.98 14.69 13.48
CA GLU A 47 15.85 15.47 12.26
C GLU A 47 15.60 14.56 11.04
N ALA A 48 16.32 13.43 10.96
CA ALA A 48 16.11 12.42 9.94
C ALA A 48 14.72 11.75 10.05
N ARG A 49 14.25 11.45 11.28
CA ARG A 49 12.89 10.93 11.50
C ARG A 49 11.82 11.94 11.08
N ASP A 50 11.99 13.20 11.43
CA ASP A 50 11.03 14.25 11.07
C ASP A 50 10.94 14.39 9.54
N GLU A 51 12.07 14.26 8.83
CA GLU A 51 12.07 14.23 7.36
C GLU A 51 11.42 12.96 6.79
N CYS A 52 11.58 11.78 7.41
CA CYS A 52 10.79 10.60 7.04
C CYS A 52 9.29 10.88 7.16
N HIS A 53 8.83 11.43 8.28
CA HIS A 53 7.41 11.71 8.55
C HIS A 53 6.85 12.72 7.55
N LYS A 54 7.56 13.84 7.37
CA LYS A 54 7.19 14.90 6.43
C LYS A 54 7.05 14.42 4.98
N ARG A 55 7.75 13.37 4.59
CA ARG A 55 7.77 12.85 3.21
C ARG A 55 6.90 11.60 3.03
N SER A 56 6.49 10.96 4.12
CA SER A 56 5.70 9.73 4.07
C SER A 56 4.25 10.03 3.70
N PRO A 57 3.69 9.42 2.64
CA PRO A 57 2.28 9.55 2.32
C PRO A 57 1.35 9.25 3.50
N ILE A 58 1.70 8.27 4.35
CA ILE A 58 0.88 7.84 5.49
C ILE A 58 0.52 8.99 6.44
N THR A 59 1.42 9.98 6.59
CA THR A 59 1.20 11.16 7.43
C THR A 59 0.05 12.06 6.95
N TYR A 60 -0.28 12.00 5.66
CA TYR A 60 -1.26 12.89 5.02
C TYR A 60 -2.47 12.15 4.45
N LEU A 61 -2.42 10.81 4.37
CA LEU A 61 -3.43 10.00 3.69
C LEU A 61 -4.84 10.18 4.24
N SER A 62 -4.99 10.43 5.54
CA SER A 62 -6.30 10.68 6.16
C SER A 62 -7.06 11.85 5.53
N ALA A 63 -6.37 12.85 4.95
CA ALA A 63 -6.99 13.94 4.22
C ALA A 63 -7.64 13.49 2.90
N ALA A 64 -7.26 12.34 2.35
CA ALA A 64 -7.81 11.76 1.13
C ALA A 64 -9.07 10.90 1.37
N LYS A 65 -9.58 10.82 2.60
CA LYS A 65 -10.86 10.16 2.88
C LYS A 65 -11.97 10.74 2.00
N GLY A 66 -12.72 9.87 1.32
CA GLY A 66 -13.78 10.24 0.39
C GLY A 66 -13.33 10.53 -1.04
N LEU A 67 -12.02 10.53 -1.32
CA LEU A 67 -11.49 10.39 -2.68
C LEU A 67 -11.54 8.90 -3.08
N PRO A 68 -11.95 8.55 -4.31
CA PRO A 68 -11.77 7.21 -4.83
C PRO A 68 -10.28 6.83 -4.87
N LEU A 69 -9.95 5.75 -4.16
CA LEU A 69 -8.58 5.24 -4.06
C LEU A 69 -8.57 3.74 -4.34
N ASP A 70 -7.74 3.33 -5.29
CA ASP A 70 -7.48 1.92 -5.58
C ASP A 70 -6.03 1.60 -5.26
N ILE A 71 -5.79 0.82 -4.21
CA ILE A 71 -4.46 0.54 -3.68
C ILE A 71 -4.17 -0.94 -3.85
N ASN A 72 -3.09 -1.29 -4.54
CA ASN A 72 -2.84 -2.67 -4.95
C ASN A 72 -1.41 -3.09 -4.63
N ALA A 73 -1.21 -4.36 -4.26
CA ALA A 73 0.11 -4.95 -4.15
C ALA A 73 0.11 -6.43 -4.50
N GLY A 74 1.19 -6.89 -5.11
CA GLY A 74 1.47 -8.31 -5.25
C GLY A 74 1.89 -8.88 -3.89
N ILE A 75 1.35 -10.04 -3.51
CA ILE A 75 1.63 -10.66 -2.21
C ILE A 75 3.13 -11.00 -2.01
N HIS A 76 3.87 -11.21 -3.10
CA HIS A 76 5.29 -11.61 -3.09
C HIS A 76 6.28 -10.46 -3.02
N ASP A 77 5.85 -9.19 -3.12
CA ASP A 77 6.77 -8.04 -3.21
C ASP A 77 7.68 -7.93 -1.97
N GLY A 78 7.16 -8.03 -0.76
CA GLY A 78 8.00 -8.01 0.46
C GLY A 78 8.98 -9.19 0.63
N HIS A 79 8.83 -10.23 -0.19
CA HIS A 79 9.58 -11.49 -0.09
C HIS A 79 10.58 -11.69 -1.23
N THR A 80 10.23 -11.24 -2.43
CA THR A 80 11.03 -11.36 -3.66
C THR A 80 11.32 -10.02 -4.33
N GLY A 81 10.58 -8.97 -3.95
CA GLY A 81 10.82 -7.57 -4.28
C GLY A 81 11.26 -6.77 -3.05
N SER A 82 10.97 -5.48 -3.04
CA SER A 82 11.58 -4.53 -2.09
C SER A 82 10.60 -3.85 -1.14
N VAL A 83 9.30 -4.08 -1.30
CA VAL A 83 8.27 -3.36 -0.55
C VAL A 83 7.33 -4.35 0.15
N PRO A 84 7.43 -4.49 1.49
CA PRO A 84 6.48 -5.28 2.26
C PRO A 84 5.03 -4.84 2.07
N VAL A 85 4.13 -5.80 1.90
CA VAL A 85 2.72 -5.53 1.59
C VAL A 85 2.01 -4.74 2.70
N GLY A 86 2.52 -4.73 3.92
CA GLY A 86 1.95 -3.90 4.97
C GLY A 86 2.11 -2.40 4.72
N GLN A 87 3.01 -1.94 3.85
CA GLN A 87 3.01 -0.56 3.34
C GLN A 87 1.67 -0.24 2.66
N THR A 88 1.17 -1.14 1.83
CA THR A 88 -0.10 -1.00 1.12
C THR A 88 -1.29 -1.08 2.07
N LEU A 89 -1.27 -2.05 2.99
CA LEU A 89 -2.39 -2.30 3.91
C LEU A 89 -2.53 -1.19 4.96
N ARG A 90 -1.42 -0.64 5.47
CA ARG A 90 -1.44 0.50 6.40
C ARG A 90 -1.87 1.79 5.70
N ALA A 91 -1.45 2.01 4.45
CA ALA A 91 -1.97 3.12 3.65
C ALA A 91 -3.50 3.05 3.48
N PHE A 92 -4.06 1.86 3.25
CA PHE A 92 -5.51 1.67 3.21
C PHE A 92 -6.18 1.99 4.55
N ASN A 93 -5.59 1.56 5.68
CA ASN A 93 -6.15 1.82 7.01
C ASN A 93 -6.31 3.30 7.32
N GLU A 94 -5.42 4.16 6.82
CA GLU A 94 -5.51 5.62 7.01
C GLU A 94 -6.74 6.26 6.37
N VAL A 95 -7.28 5.63 5.31
CA VAL A 95 -8.46 6.12 4.58
C VAL A 95 -9.72 5.29 4.84
N ALA A 96 -9.59 4.15 5.51
CA ALA A 96 -10.70 3.29 5.89
C ALA A 96 -11.46 3.81 7.12
N GLU A 97 -12.73 3.41 7.22
CA GLU A 97 -13.52 3.54 8.44
C GLU A 97 -12.98 2.59 9.53
N PRO A 98 -13.05 2.95 10.83
CA PRO A 98 -12.46 2.14 11.90
C PRO A 98 -12.89 0.67 11.91
N LYS A 99 -14.15 0.38 11.56
CA LYS A 99 -14.69 -1.00 11.48
C LYS A 99 -14.10 -1.83 10.34
N ASP A 100 -13.59 -1.16 9.31
CA ASP A 100 -13.07 -1.79 8.09
C ASP A 100 -11.54 -1.79 8.07
N GLN A 101 -10.88 -1.22 9.08
CA GLN A 101 -9.43 -1.31 9.22
C GLN A 101 -8.98 -2.77 9.35
N ILE A 102 -7.80 -3.06 8.80
CA ILE A 102 -7.13 -4.34 8.86
C ILE A 102 -6.20 -4.28 10.08
N SER A 103 -6.40 -5.18 11.06
CA SER A 103 -5.59 -5.16 12.28
C SER A 103 -4.12 -5.41 11.98
N GLU A 104 -3.20 -4.77 12.71
CA GLU A 104 -1.74 -4.99 12.56
C GLU A 104 -1.36 -6.47 12.65
N LYS A 105 -1.97 -7.24 13.57
CA LYS A 105 -1.71 -8.69 13.69
C LYS A 105 -2.02 -9.47 12.40
N TRP A 106 -3.02 -9.02 11.64
CA TRP A 106 -3.37 -9.61 10.34
C TRP A 106 -2.29 -9.25 9.32
N ILE A 107 -1.90 -7.97 9.26
CA ILE A 107 -0.87 -7.46 8.36
C ILE A 107 0.46 -8.20 8.57
N GLU A 108 0.94 -8.27 9.82
CA GLU A 108 2.16 -8.98 10.20
C GLU A 108 2.10 -10.48 9.88
N LYS A 109 0.91 -11.09 9.93
CA LYS A 109 0.75 -12.50 9.54
C LYS A 109 0.94 -12.67 8.04
N VAL A 110 0.41 -11.77 7.21
CA VAL A 110 0.65 -11.80 5.77
C VAL A 110 2.13 -11.53 5.47
N GLU A 111 2.72 -10.48 6.02
CA GLU A 111 4.14 -10.12 5.82
C GLU A 111 5.09 -11.26 6.22
N ARG A 112 4.74 -12.07 7.23
CA ARG A 112 5.57 -13.20 7.65
C ARG A 112 5.36 -14.47 6.83
N THR A 113 4.12 -14.74 6.42
CA THR A 113 3.74 -16.05 5.89
C THR A 113 3.45 -16.06 4.39
N GLU A 114 3.40 -14.89 3.76
CA GLU A 114 3.06 -14.71 2.35
C GLU A 114 1.69 -15.32 1.99
N LYS A 115 0.77 -15.32 2.96
CA LYS A 115 -0.53 -16.00 2.83
C LYS A 115 -1.64 -15.16 3.43
N ILE A 116 -2.78 -15.13 2.74
CA ILE A 116 -4.01 -14.55 3.27
C ILE A 116 -4.49 -15.41 4.46
N PRO A 117 -4.83 -14.79 5.62
CA PRO A 117 -5.40 -15.50 6.74
C PRO A 117 -6.78 -16.07 6.39
N GLU A 118 -7.01 -17.32 6.80
CA GLU A 118 -8.25 -18.07 6.59
C GLU A 118 -9.51 -17.25 6.93
N GLY A 119 -10.49 -17.30 6.02
CA GLY A 119 -11.76 -16.58 6.10
C GLY A 119 -11.67 -15.12 5.65
N SER A 120 -10.53 -14.67 5.13
CA SER A 120 -10.35 -13.32 4.57
C SER A 120 -10.18 -13.34 3.05
N GLU A 121 -10.10 -14.51 2.44
CA GLU A 121 -9.84 -14.69 1.02
C GLU A 121 -10.91 -14.01 0.16
N PHE A 122 -10.48 -13.43 -0.96
CA PHE A 122 -11.41 -12.95 -1.97
C PHE A 122 -12.09 -14.14 -2.65
N GLU A 123 -13.42 -14.16 -2.57
CA GLU A 123 -14.24 -15.14 -3.27
C GLU A 123 -14.60 -14.62 -4.67
N GLY A 124 -13.94 -15.17 -5.69
CA GLY A 124 -14.27 -14.90 -7.10
C GLY A 124 -13.05 -14.70 -7.98
N GLU A 125 -13.31 -14.12 -9.16
CA GLU A 125 -12.31 -13.77 -10.15
C GLU A 125 -12.47 -12.30 -10.56
N ASP A 126 -11.36 -11.64 -10.87
CA ASP A 126 -11.34 -10.32 -11.49
C ASP A 126 -10.58 -10.43 -12.81
N PRO A 127 -11.27 -10.54 -13.95
CA PRO A 127 -10.63 -10.75 -15.26
C PRO A 127 -9.64 -9.65 -15.64
N LEU A 128 -9.75 -8.46 -15.04
CA LEU A 128 -8.81 -7.37 -15.28
C LEU A 128 -7.41 -7.65 -14.71
N TYR A 129 -7.29 -8.64 -13.82
CA TYR A 129 -6.02 -9.09 -13.28
C TYR A 129 -5.36 -10.19 -14.13
N GLY A 130 -6.01 -10.65 -15.21
CA GLY A 130 -5.50 -11.72 -16.06
C GLY A 130 -5.19 -12.99 -15.25
N ASP A 131 -3.99 -13.54 -15.44
CA ASP A 131 -3.55 -14.75 -14.73
C ASP A 131 -3.19 -14.50 -13.25
N LYS A 132 -3.16 -13.23 -12.80
CA LYS A 132 -2.74 -12.83 -11.46
C LYS A 132 -3.94 -12.85 -10.50
N LYS A 133 -4.24 -14.02 -9.95
CA LYS A 133 -5.42 -14.21 -9.08
C LYS A 133 -5.50 -13.15 -7.96
N VAL A 134 -6.67 -12.54 -7.78
CA VAL A 134 -6.95 -11.71 -6.61
C VAL A 134 -7.10 -12.61 -5.38
N LEU A 135 -6.30 -12.37 -4.36
CA LEU A 135 -6.23 -13.19 -3.14
C LEU A 135 -7.02 -12.57 -2.00
N PHE A 136 -7.00 -11.24 -1.90
CA PHE A 136 -7.68 -10.47 -0.87
C PHE A 136 -8.16 -9.16 -1.48
N ARG A 137 -9.39 -8.75 -1.16
CA ARG A 137 -9.91 -7.44 -1.50
C ARG A 137 -10.78 -6.91 -0.38
N LYS A 138 -10.56 -5.67 0.00
CA LYS A 138 -11.38 -4.97 1.00
C LYS A 138 -11.73 -3.58 0.52
N GLU A 139 -12.95 -3.16 0.83
CA GLU A 139 -13.46 -1.83 0.51
C GLU A 139 -13.89 -1.13 1.80
N SER A 140 -13.67 0.18 1.85
CA SER A 140 -14.21 1.04 2.91
C SER A 140 -14.49 2.42 2.33
N GLY A 141 -15.76 2.83 2.34
CA GLY A 141 -16.20 4.05 1.65
C GLY A 141 -15.87 4.00 0.16
N LYS A 142 -14.97 4.87 -0.29
CA LYS A 142 -14.50 4.95 -1.69
C LYS A 142 -13.09 4.39 -1.89
N ALA A 143 -12.48 3.85 -0.84
CA ALA A 143 -11.17 3.21 -0.91
C ALA A 143 -11.34 1.70 -1.11
N ARG A 144 -10.48 1.13 -1.94
CA ARG A 144 -10.33 -0.31 -2.16
C ARG A 144 -8.86 -0.68 -2.01
N VAL A 145 -8.59 -1.79 -1.35
CA VAL A 145 -7.27 -2.43 -1.34
C VAL A 145 -7.35 -3.84 -1.91
N THR A 146 -6.39 -4.21 -2.76
CA THR A 146 -6.29 -5.56 -3.34
C THR A 146 -4.88 -6.13 -3.12
N LEU A 147 -4.81 -7.38 -2.63
CA LEU A 147 -3.61 -8.20 -2.77
C LEU A 147 -3.84 -9.26 -3.84
N PHE A 148 -2.89 -9.39 -4.77
CA PHE A 148 -2.95 -10.34 -5.87
C PHE A 148 -1.73 -11.28 -5.87
N GLU A 149 -1.86 -12.41 -6.57
CA GLU A 149 -0.78 -13.38 -6.79
C GLU A 149 0.26 -12.77 -7.74
N GLY A 150 1.24 -12.05 -7.19
CA GLY A 150 2.24 -11.32 -7.96
C GLY A 150 3.30 -10.65 -7.09
N GLY A 151 4.28 -9.99 -7.71
CA GLY A 151 5.42 -9.36 -7.03
C GLY A 151 5.37 -7.83 -7.07
N HIS A 152 6.53 -7.20 -7.28
CA HIS A 152 6.66 -5.75 -7.46
C HIS A 152 6.23 -5.32 -8.87
N GLU A 153 4.91 -5.26 -9.12
CA GLU A 153 4.38 -5.02 -10.47
C GLU A 153 3.05 -4.24 -10.47
N ILE A 154 2.74 -3.64 -11.63
CA ILE A 154 1.48 -2.96 -11.91
C ILE A 154 0.67 -3.83 -12.87
N ILE A 155 -0.61 -4.07 -12.56
CA ILE A 155 -1.54 -4.69 -13.52
C ILE A 155 -2.30 -3.59 -14.27
N TYR A 156 -1.75 -3.19 -15.41
CA TYR A 156 -2.19 -1.99 -16.15
C TYR A 156 -3.67 -2.01 -16.54
N ASP A 157 -4.20 -3.16 -16.98
CA ASP A 157 -5.61 -3.26 -17.37
C ASP A 157 -6.55 -2.98 -16.19
N ALA A 158 -6.27 -3.58 -15.02
CA ALA A 158 -7.00 -3.29 -13.79
C ALA A 158 -6.89 -1.82 -13.38
N ALA A 159 -5.69 -1.24 -13.43
CA ALA A 159 -5.45 0.16 -13.06
C ALA A 159 -6.24 1.13 -13.96
N LEU A 160 -6.07 0.99 -15.27
CA LEU A 160 -6.62 1.91 -16.27
C LEU A 160 -8.14 1.74 -16.39
N LYS A 161 -8.67 0.51 -16.34
CA LYS A 161 -10.12 0.28 -16.35
C LYS A 161 -10.80 0.78 -15.09
N TRP A 162 -10.17 0.64 -13.93
CA TRP A 162 -10.73 1.23 -12.71
C TRP A 162 -10.77 2.76 -12.79
N LEU A 163 -9.69 3.40 -13.29
CA LEU A 163 -9.62 4.85 -13.49
C LEU A 163 -10.64 5.36 -14.53
N GLU A 164 -10.85 4.64 -15.63
CA GLU A 164 -11.86 4.95 -16.66
C GLU A 164 -13.27 5.09 -16.05
N GLY A 165 -13.58 4.32 -15.00
CA GLY A 165 -14.84 4.40 -14.27
C GLY A 165 -14.97 5.61 -13.34
N GLN A 166 -13.87 6.31 -13.01
CA GLN A 166 -13.85 7.43 -12.07
C GLN A 166 -14.14 8.74 -12.80
N ILE A 167 -15.39 8.95 -13.19
CA ILE A 167 -15.83 10.21 -13.83
C ILE A 167 -16.34 11.16 -12.76
N HIS A 168 -15.76 12.35 -12.68
CA HIS A 168 -16.37 13.46 -11.95
C HIS A 168 -17.60 13.91 -12.73
N ARG A 169 -18.80 13.49 -12.31
CA ARG A 169 -20.02 14.14 -12.78
C ARG A 169 -20.09 15.48 -12.05
N ALA A 170 -19.76 16.55 -12.76
CA ALA A 170 -20.11 17.88 -12.30
C ALA A 170 -21.64 17.96 -12.34
N ASP A 171 -22.25 18.01 -11.15
CA ASP A 171 -23.65 18.38 -10.99
C ASP A 171 -23.87 19.85 -11.34
#